data_AF-A0AAW2W9U5-F1
#
_entry.id   AF-A0AAW2W9U5-F1
#
_cell.length_a   1.000
_cell.length_b   1.000
_cell.length_c   1.000
_cell.angle_alpha   90.00
_cell.angle_beta   90.00
_cell.angle_gamma   90.00
#
_symmetry.space_group_name_H-M   'P 1'
#
loop_
_entity.id
_entity.type
_entity.pdbx_description
1 polymer ?
#
loop_
_entity_poly.entity_id
_entity_poly.type
_entity_poly.pdbx_seq_one_letter_code
_entity_poly.pdbx_strand_id
1 'polypeptide(L)'
;MTLKFIQELNFRLSEHPSVVYFRWSPTQSWGSTWMFLITSISAYIAVSVTLHVFLLLLRRRKPVPLGPIPALHSLAMALLSATIFAGILSSSVAEIRDTRWFWRRSKTPFQWLLCFPLGTRPSGRVFFWSYVFYLSRFLHIFRTFFTILRNPQKLPHFQILNHSILICMSFLWLEFSQSFQVAILSMTLVFATVYGYRFATDVGLQKSSGFPLVMVCQIILVVTNLGWHVGVLVLHFLKGGCNGMGAWVFNTVLNSFVLLILLNFYVKKCLSERDFAASGVEGKAATSEISYKLLTSSDRL
;
A
#
# COMPACT_ATOMS: atom_id res chain seq x y z
N MET A 1 -30.26 -7.88 -15.52
CA MET A 1 -29.80 -6.60 -14.95
C MET A 1 -28.31 -6.64 -14.60
N THR A 2 -27.85 -7.69 -13.92
CA THR A 2 -26.42 -7.96 -13.59
C THR A 2 -25.47 -8.00 -14.79
N LEU A 3 -25.84 -8.63 -15.90
CA LEU A 3 -24.95 -8.71 -17.09
C LEU A 3 -24.68 -7.34 -17.73
N LYS A 4 -25.71 -6.48 -17.84
CA LYS A 4 -25.57 -5.11 -18.36
C LYS A 4 -24.72 -4.23 -17.45
N PHE A 5 -24.87 -4.39 -16.13
CA PHE A 5 -24.05 -3.69 -15.15
C PHE A 5 -22.57 -4.12 -15.21
N ILE A 6 -22.29 -5.42 -15.37
CA ILE A 6 -20.92 -5.93 -15.53
C ILE A 6 -20.30 -5.43 -16.84
N GLN A 7 -21.08 -5.34 -17.93
CA GLN A 7 -20.61 -4.79 -19.20
C GLN A 7 -20.29 -3.29 -19.11
N GLU A 8 -21.17 -2.49 -18.51
CA GLU A 8 -20.95 -1.05 -18.29
C GLU A 8 -19.73 -0.80 -17.37
N LEU A 9 -19.58 -1.60 -16.32
CA LEU A 9 -18.41 -1.53 -15.45
C LEU A 9 -17.12 -1.90 -16.20
N ASN A 10 -17.12 -2.98 -16.98
CA ASN A 10 -15.94 -3.35 -17.77
C ASN A 10 -15.62 -2.29 -18.82
N PHE A 11 -16.64 -1.71 -19.45
CA PHE A 11 -16.46 -0.61 -20.38
C PHE A 11 -15.75 0.57 -19.70
N ARG A 12 -16.27 1.06 -18.57
CA ARG A 12 -15.65 2.17 -17.82
C ARG A 12 -14.26 1.84 -17.28
N LEU A 13 -14.07 0.61 -16.80
CA LEU A 13 -12.83 0.22 -16.13
C LEU A 13 -11.71 -0.16 -17.10
N SER A 14 -12.03 -0.64 -18.30
CA SER A 14 -11.03 -1.19 -19.21
C SER A 14 -11.10 -0.67 -20.65
N GLU A 15 -12.27 -0.28 -21.14
CA GLU A 15 -12.45 0.09 -22.55
C GLU A 15 -12.62 1.60 -22.78
N HIS A 16 -12.79 2.38 -21.71
CA HIS A 16 -12.95 3.82 -21.83
C HIS A 16 -11.74 4.47 -22.51
N PRO A 17 -11.91 5.42 -23.46
CA PRO A 17 -10.82 5.96 -24.27
C PRO A 17 -9.66 6.54 -23.44
N SER A 18 -9.96 7.20 -22.33
CA SER A 18 -8.92 7.74 -21.42
C SER A 18 -8.08 6.65 -20.74
N VAL A 19 -8.60 5.43 -20.62
CA VAL A 19 -7.92 4.27 -20.03
C VAL A 19 -7.09 3.55 -21.09
N VAL A 20 -7.65 3.34 -22.28
CA VAL A 20 -6.98 2.63 -23.39
C VAL A 20 -5.81 3.45 -23.94
N TYR A 21 -6.02 4.75 -24.20
CA TYR A 21 -5.01 5.64 -24.77
C TYR A 21 -4.12 6.30 -23.71
N PHE A 22 -4.17 5.83 -22.46
CA PHE A 22 -3.33 6.37 -21.39
C PHE A 22 -1.85 6.18 -21.71
N ARG A 23 -1.07 7.23 -21.51
CA ARG A 23 0.38 7.22 -21.61
C ARG A 23 0.97 7.95 -20.42
N TRP A 24 1.87 7.27 -19.72
CA TRP A 24 2.70 7.92 -18.71
C TRP A 24 3.66 8.88 -19.40
N SER A 25 3.50 10.18 -19.12
CA SER A 25 4.35 11.22 -19.67
C SER A 25 4.40 12.43 -18.74
N PRO A 26 5.59 13.06 -18.56
CA PRO A 26 5.77 14.35 -17.90
C PRO A 26 4.79 15.44 -18.36
N THR A 27 4.37 15.39 -19.63
CA THR A 27 3.53 16.43 -20.25
C THR A 27 2.02 16.19 -20.12
N GLN A 28 1.59 14.95 -19.86
CA GLN A 28 0.17 14.57 -19.87
C GLN A 28 -0.31 14.06 -18.52
N SER A 29 0.57 13.47 -17.72
CA SER A 29 0.22 12.86 -16.44
C SER A 29 0.65 13.77 -15.29
N TRP A 30 -0.30 14.12 -14.42
CA TRP A 30 0.02 14.92 -13.23
C TRP A 30 0.95 14.14 -12.29
N GLY A 31 1.93 14.84 -11.72
CA GLY A 31 2.85 14.25 -10.74
C GLY A 31 3.83 13.21 -11.31
N SER A 32 4.09 13.25 -12.61
CA SER A 32 5.01 12.35 -13.31
C SER A 32 6.45 12.85 -13.43
N THR A 33 6.75 14.02 -12.86
CA THR A 33 8.12 14.56 -12.84
C THR A 33 8.87 14.16 -11.57
N TRP A 34 10.18 13.93 -11.70
CA TRP A 34 11.07 13.66 -10.57
C TRP A 34 11.08 14.79 -9.53
N MET A 35 11.01 16.03 -9.99
CA MET A 35 10.91 17.19 -9.09
C MET A 35 9.61 17.15 -8.29
N PHE A 36 8.49 16.77 -8.90
CA PHE A 36 7.23 16.61 -8.19
C PHE A 36 7.31 15.51 -7.13
N LEU A 37 7.95 14.37 -7.45
CA LEU A 37 8.15 13.30 -6.48
C LEU A 37 8.95 13.78 -5.27
N ILE A 38 10.13 14.37 -5.50
CA ILE A 38 11.02 14.82 -4.43
C ILE A 38 10.33 15.90 -3.59
N THR A 39 9.70 16.88 -4.23
CA THR A 39 9.00 17.97 -3.53
C THR A 39 7.81 17.47 -2.74
N SER A 40 7.01 16.55 -3.27
CA SER A 40 5.85 15.99 -2.56
C SER A 40 6.25 15.14 -1.35
N ILE A 41 7.29 14.30 -1.46
CA ILE A 41 7.82 13.54 -0.32
C ILE A 41 8.41 14.49 0.73
N SER A 42 9.18 15.49 0.31
CA SER A 42 9.78 16.47 1.22
C SER A 42 8.70 17.30 1.93
N ALA A 43 7.69 17.75 1.20
CA ALA A 43 6.54 18.47 1.74
C ALA A 43 5.76 17.60 2.74
N TYR A 44 5.53 16.32 2.42
CA TYR A 44 4.88 15.39 3.34
C TYR A 44 5.63 15.23 4.67
N ILE A 45 6.94 15.05 4.62
CA ILE A 45 7.79 14.94 5.82
C ILE A 45 7.77 16.28 6.58
N ALA A 46 7.96 17.40 5.89
CA ALA A 46 7.96 18.73 6.49
C ALA A 46 6.63 19.01 7.19
N VAL A 47 5.49 18.78 6.54
CA VAL A 47 4.15 18.97 7.13
C VAL A 47 3.93 18.04 8.33
N SER A 48 4.40 16.79 8.26
CA SER A 48 4.28 15.84 9.38
C SER A 48 5.08 16.30 10.61
N VAL A 49 6.31 16.77 10.39
CA VAL A 49 7.18 17.28 11.45
C VAL A 49 6.66 18.60 12.01
N THR A 50 6.28 19.55 11.16
CA THR A 50 5.74 20.84 11.60
C THR A 50 4.44 20.67 12.38
N LEU A 51 3.55 19.79 11.94
CA LEU A 51 2.32 19.47 12.67
C LEU A 51 2.65 18.88 14.06
N HIS A 52 3.60 17.96 14.14
CA HIS A 52 4.01 17.38 15.42
C HIS A 52 4.62 18.42 16.35
N VAL A 53 5.58 19.22 15.86
CA VAL A 53 6.21 20.30 16.63
C VAL A 53 5.17 21.32 17.09
N PHE A 54 4.23 21.71 16.22
CA PHE A 54 3.15 22.62 16.57
C PHE A 54 2.28 22.09 17.71
N LEU A 55 1.90 20.80 17.67
CA LEU A 55 1.15 20.18 18.76
C LEU A 55 1.94 20.08 20.07
N LEU A 56 3.26 19.86 19.99
CA LEU A 56 4.16 19.87 21.15
C LEU A 56 4.29 21.28 21.74
N LEU A 57 4.41 22.32 20.90
CA LEU A 57 4.45 23.73 21.32
C LEU A 57 3.17 24.14 22.03
N LEU A 58 2.01 23.67 21.55
CA LEU A 58 0.73 23.83 22.22
C LEU A 58 0.58 23.01 23.51
N ARG A 59 1.63 22.27 23.93
CA ARG A 59 1.66 21.35 25.07
C ARG A 59 0.46 20.41 25.08
N ARG A 60 -0.05 20.05 23.90
CA ARG A 60 -1.30 19.29 23.80
C ARG A 60 -1.04 17.84 24.17
N ARG A 61 -1.61 17.42 25.31
CA ARG A 61 -1.50 16.04 25.80
C ARG A 61 -2.68 15.15 25.41
N LYS A 62 -3.83 15.76 25.08
CA LYS A 62 -5.08 15.06 24.76
C LYS A 62 -5.22 14.81 23.24
N PRO A 63 -5.80 13.68 22.82
CA PRO A 63 -6.08 13.39 21.41
C PRO A 63 -7.05 14.43 20.84
N VAL A 64 -6.84 14.81 19.58
CA VAL A 64 -7.78 15.68 18.85
C VAL A 64 -9.01 14.86 18.44
N PRO A 65 -10.24 15.29 18.78
CA PRO A 65 -11.45 14.61 18.33
C PRO A 65 -11.63 14.86 16.82
N LEU A 66 -11.27 13.87 16.01
CA LEU A 66 -11.41 13.93 14.54
C LEU A 66 -12.84 13.62 14.06
N GLY A 67 -13.75 13.28 14.97
CA GLY A 67 -15.13 12.92 14.64
C GLY A 67 -15.19 11.77 13.61
N PRO A 68 -16.11 11.80 12.64
CA PRO A 68 -16.29 10.75 11.63
C PRO A 68 -15.27 10.79 10.48
N ILE A 69 -14.35 11.77 10.46
CA ILE A 69 -13.41 11.98 9.36
C ILE A 69 -12.56 10.71 9.07
N PRO A 70 -11.99 10.01 10.08
CA PRO A 70 -11.19 8.81 9.83
C PRO A 70 -12.01 7.63 9.30
N ALA A 71 -13.28 7.53 9.68
CA ALA A 71 -14.20 6.51 9.18
C ALA A 71 -14.52 6.76 7.69
N LEU A 72 -14.87 8.01 7.34
CA LEU A 72 -15.11 8.41 5.95
C LEU A 72 -13.88 8.20 5.07
N HIS A 73 -12.69 8.56 5.59
CA HIS A 73 -11.44 8.28 4.88
C HIS A 73 -11.25 6.77 4.66
N SER A 74 -11.48 5.95 5.68
CA SER A 74 -11.33 4.50 5.57
C SER A 74 -12.29 3.90 4.55
N LEU A 75 -13.54 4.35 4.50
CA LEU A 75 -14.50 3.96 3.47
C LEU A 75 -14.02 4.35 2.08
N ALA A 76 -13.59 5.61 1.89
CA ALA A 76 -13.08 6.09 0.62
C ALA A 76 -11.87 5.27 0.14
N MET A 77 -10.95 4.92 1.05
CA MET A 77 -9.79 4.09 0.72
C MET A 77 -10.15 2.66 0.39
N ALA A 78 -11.13 2.07 1.08
CA ALA A 78 -11.61 0.73 0.80
C ALA A 78 -12.25 0.65 -0.60
N LEU A 79 -13.13 1.60 -0.91
CA LEU A 79 -13.78 1.70 -2.23
C LEU A 79 -12.74 1.94 -3.33
N LEU A 80 -11.85 2.91 -3.15
CA LEU A 80 -10.80 3.20 -4.12
C LEU A 80 -9.90 1.98 -4.37
N SER A 81 -9.50 1.28 -3.30
CA SER A 81 -8.66 0.08 -3.43
C SER A 81 -9.38 -1.04 -4.17
N ALA A 82 -10.68 -1.24 -3.90
CA ALA A 82 -11.51 -2.20 -4.61
C ALA A 82 -11.67 -1.83 -6.09
N THR A 83 -11.87 -0.55 -6.41
CA THR A 83 -11.94 -0.06 -7.80
C THR A 83 -10.63 -0.27 -8.53
N ILE A 84 -9.48 0.04 -7.92
CA ILE A 84 -8.16 -0.20 -8.53
C ILE A 84 -7.95 -1.70 -8.76
N PHE A 85 -8.28 -2.54 -7.78
CA PHE A 85 -8.17 -3.99 -7.91
C PHE A 85 -8.99 -4.51 -9.10
N ALA A 86 -10.27 -4.12 -9.17
CA ALA A 86 -11.15 -4.49 -10.27
C ALA A 86 -10.64 -3.95 -11.61
N GLY A 87 -10.16 -2.71 -11.63
CA GLY A 87 -9.60 -2.05 -12.81
C GLY A 87 -8.37 -2.76 -13.37
N ILE A 88 -7.40 -3.11 -12.52
CA ILE A 88 -6.20 -3.88 -12.92
C ILE A 88 -6.59 -5.28 -13.38
N LEU A 89 -7.51 -5.94 -12.66
CA LEU A 89 -7.95 -7.29 -13.02
C LEU A 89 -8.66 -7.30 -14.39
N SER A 90 -9.64 -6.43 -14.61
CA SER A 90 -10.34 -6.30 -15.89
C SER A 90 -9.40 -5.87 -17.01
N SER A 91 -8.51 -4.91 -16.76
CA SER A 91 -7.52 -4.47 -17.75
C SER A 91 -6.54 -5.58 -18.11
N SER A 92 -6.09 -6.37 -17.14
CA SER A 92 -5.22 -7.53 -17.38
C SER A 92 -5.94 -8.58 -18.22
N VAL A 93 -7.20 -8.90 -17.88
CA VAL A 93 -8.01 -9.87 -18.63
C VAL A 93 -8.26 -9.41 -20.06
N ALA A 94 -8.57 -8.12 -20.25
CA ALA A 94 -8.78 -7.53 -21.58
C ALA A 94 -7.48 -7.56 -22.40
N GLU A 95 -6.35 -7.18 -21.80
CA GLU A 95 -5.05 -7.23 -22.46
C GLU A 95 -4.68 -8.67 -22.87
N ILE A 96 -4.86 -9.65 -21.98
CA ILE A 96 -4.61 -11.07 -22.27
C ILE A 96 -5.52 -11.59 -23.39
N ARG A 97 -6.78 -11.13 -23.44
CA ARG A 97 -7.72 -11.50 -24.51
C ARG A 97 -7.28 -10.95 -25.85
N ASP A 98 -6.96 -9.66 -25.92
CA ASP A 98 -6.63 -8.98 -27.17
C ASP A 98 -5.28 -9.44 -27.73
N THR A 99 -4.32 -9.71 -26.84
CA THR A 99 -2.99 -10.19 -27.23
C THR A 99 -2.92 -11.71 -27.38
N ARG A 100 -4.03 -12.46 -27.23
CA ARG A 100 -4.09 -13.95 -27.29
C ARG A 100 -3.39 -14.55 -28.52
N TRP A 101 -3.45 -13.86 -29.67
CA TRP A 101 -2.77 -14.29 -30.90
C TRP A 101 -1.24 -14.24 -30.79
N PHE A 102 -0.70 -13.27 -30.03
CA PHE A 102 0.73 -13.13 -29.73
C PHE A 102 1.24 -14.20 -28.73
N TRP A 103 0.38 -14.69 -27.83
CA TRP A 103 0.73 -15.68 -26.79
C TRP A 103 0.77 -17.14 -27.27
N ARG A 104 0.45 -17.42 -28.53
CA ARG A 104 0.21 -18.78 -29.04
C ARG A 104 1.44 -19.70 -29.00
N ARG A 105 2.63 -19.24 -28.58
CA ARG A 105 3.86 -20.06 -28.69
C ARG A 105 4.81 -20.15 -27.49
N SER A 106 4.74 -19.37 -26.40
CA SER A 106 5.71 -19.60 -25.30
C SER A 106 5.52 -18.97 -23.91
N LYS A 107 4.47 -18.19 -23.63
CA LYS A 107 4.37 -17.49 -22.33
C LYS A 107 2.99 -17.59 -21.69
N THR A 108 2.95 -17.76 -20.37
CA THR A 108 1.70 -17.79 -19.60
C THR A 108 1.26 -16.37 -19.17
N PRO A 109 -0.05 -16.11 -18.99
CA PRO A 109 -0.54 -14.80 -18.57
C PRO A 109 0.08 -14.29 -17.26
N PHE A 110 0.32 -15.19 -16.30
CA PHE A 110 1.00 -14.88 -15.04
C PHE A 110 2.45 -14.45 -15.24
N GLN A 111 3.17 -15.04 -16.21
CA GLN A 111 4.54 -14.64 -16.51
C GLN A 111 4.59 -13.20 -17.04
N TRP A 112 3.59 -12.76 -17.81
CA TRP A 112 3.53 -11.38 -18.28
C TRP A 112 3.25 -10.38 -17.16
N LEU A 113 2.34 -10.72 -16.24
CA LEU A 113 2.03 -9.87 -15.09
C LEU A 113 3.22 -9.69 -14.13
N LEU A 114 4.15 -10.66 -14.11
CA LEU A 114 5.38 -10.63 -13.32
C LEU A 114 6.59 -10.07 -14.08
N CYS A 115 6.68 -10.30 -15.39
CA CYS A 115 7.83 -9.91 -16.20
C CYS A 115 7.38 -9.35 -17.56
N PHE A 116 7.42 -8.02 -17.68
CA PHE A 116 7.21 -7.36 -18.97
C PHE A 116 8.44 -7.51 -19.86
N PRO A 117 8.26 -7.73 -21.17
CA PRO A 117 9.37 -7.79 -22.11
C PRO A 117 10.14 -6.47 -22.15
N LEU A 118 11.42 -6.54 -22.50
CA LEU A 118 12.27 -5.36 -22.63
C LEU A 118 11.71 -4.38 -23.67
N GLY A 119 11.79 -3.08 -23.38
CA GLY A 119 11.31 -2.03 -24.28
C GLY A 119 9.81 -1.78 -24.26
N THR A 120 9.07 -2.34 -23.28
CA THR A 120 7.67 -1.93 -23.06
C THR A 120 7.58 -0.45 -22.75
N ARG A 121 6.72 0.26 -23.49
CA ARG A 121 6.37 1.65 -23.19
C ARG A 121 5.33 1.67 -22.06
N PRO A 122 5.39 2.64 -21.13
CA PRO A 122 4.39 2.78 -20.05
C PRO A 122 3.10 3.37 -20.62
N SER A 123 2.35 2.56 -21.38
CA SER A 123 1.13 2.97 -22.06
C SER A 123 0.12 1.84 -22.08
N GLY A 124 -1.16 2.21 -22.02
CA GLY A 124 -2.28 1.29 -22.03
C GLY A 124 -2.98 1.12 -20.67
N ARG A 125 -3.98 0.25 -20.69
CA ARG A 125 -5.00 0.08 -19.64
C ARG A 125 -4.41 -0.23 -18.27
N VAL A 126 -3.41 -1.10 -18.24
CA VAL A 126 -2.76 -1.55 -17.00
C VAL A 126 -1.94 -0.42 -16.35
N PHE A 127 -1.31 0.44 -17.16
CA PHE A 127 -0.55 1.60 -16.67
C PHE A 127 -1.47 2.70 -16.15
N PHE A 128 -2.67 2.86 -16.72
CA PHE A 128 -3.69 3.78 -16.17
C PHE A 128 -4.03 3.43 -14.72
N TRP A 129 -4.35 2.16 -14.44
CA TRP A 129 -4.67 1.75 -13.06
C TRP A 129 -3.47 1.75 -12.13
N SER A 130 -2.27 1.50 -12.65
CA SER A 130 -1.02 1.69 -11.91
C SER A 130 -0.81 3.17 -11.54
N TYR A 131 -1.22 4.09 -12.41
CA TYR A 131 -1.21 5.53 -12.14
C TYR A 131 -2.26 5.93 -11.09
N VAL A 132 -3.49 5.40 -11.18
CA VAL A 132 -4.51 5.60 -10.13
C VAL A 132 -4.02 5.03 -8.80
N PHE A 133 -3.30 3.90 -8.81
CA PHE A 133 -2.65 3.35 -7.62
C PHE A 133 -1.56 4.28 -7.07
N TYR A 134 -0.72 4.87 -7.91
CA TYR A 134 0.24 5.90 -7.50
C TYR A 134 -0.47 7.10 -6.84
N LEU A 135 -1.52 7.63 -7.46
CA LEU A 135 -2.31 8.72 -6.88
C LEU A 135 -2.94 8.35 -5.53
N SER A 136 -3.41 7.11 -5.39
CA SER A 136 -3.97 6.62 -4.13
C SER A 136 -2.97 6.70 -2.98
N ARG A 137 -1.65 6.61 -3.26
CA ARG A 137 -0.61 6.71 -2.20
C ARG A 137 -0.63 8.06 -1.49
N PHE A 138 -0.96 9.14 -2.20
CA PHE A 138 -1.13 10.45 -1.57
C PHE A 138 -2.34 10.49 -0.65
N LEU A 139 -3.39 9.71 -0.92
CA LEU A 139 -4.51 9.58 0.00
C LEU A 139 -4.13 8.76 1.25
N HIS A 140 -3.25 7.77 1.13
CA HIS A 140 -2.77 7.01 2.29
C HIS A 140 -2.00 7.87 3.31
N ILE A 141 -1.34 8.95 2.89
CA ILE A 141 -0.55 9.78 3.81
C ILE A 141 -1.42 10.49 4.85
N PHE A 142 -2.70 10.75 4.56
CA PHE A 142 -3.64 11.39 5.50
C PHE A 142 -3.78 10.60 6.81
N ARG A 143 -3.63 9.27 6.75
CA ARG A 143 -3.62 8.44 7.96
C ARG A 143 -2.49 8.85 8.91
N THR A 144 -1.34 9.26 8.39
CA THR A 144 -0.21 9.75 9.21
C THR A 144 -0.62 11.00 9.98
N PHE A 145 -1.31 11.93 9.32
CA PHE A 145 -1.79 13.15 9.97
C PHE A 145 -2.83 12.81 11.05
N PHE A 146 -3.73 11.87 10.80
CA PHE A 146 -4.66 11.39 11.83
C PHE A 146 -3.94 10.74 13.02
N THR A 147 -2.90 9.95 12.77
CA THR A 147 -2.07 9.35 13.82
C THR A 147 -1.36 10.43 14.65
N ILE A 148 -0.78 11.45 14.02
CA ILE A 148 -0.12 12.57 14.71
C ILE A 148 -1.14 13.37 15.55
N LEU A 149 -2.33 13.64 15.02
CA LEU A 149 -3.39 14.37 15.71
C LEU A 149 -3.99 13.58 16.90
N ARG A 150 -4.09 12.24 16.79
CA ARG A 150 -4.54 11.38 17.87
C ARG A 150 -3.46 11.16 18.94
N ASN A 151 -2.19 11.10 18.55
CA ASN A 151 -1.07 10.86 19.46
C ASN A 151 0.00 11.97 19.36
N PRO A 152 -0.28 13.19 19.87
CA PRO A 152 0.64 14.32 19.77
C PRO A 152 2.03 14.10 20.36
N GLN A 153 2.18 13.12 21.26
CA GLN A 153 3.41 12.91 22.03
C GLN A 153 4.48 12.10 21.28
N LYS A 154 4.11 11.37 20.22
CA LYS A 154 5.04 10.48 19.52
C LYS A 154 4.91 10.67 18.01
N LEU A 155 6.01 11.01 17.36
CA LEU A 155 6.06 11.06 15.90
C LEU A 155 6.08 9.62 15.34
N PRO A 156 5.16 9.25 14.42
CA PRO A 156 5.12 7.91 13.86
C PRO A 156 6.17 7.74 12.74
N HIS A 157 7.46 7.71 13.12
CA HIS A 157 8.60 7.65 12.20
C HIS A 157 8.51 6.51 11.17
N PHE A 158 8.17 5.31 11.64
CA PHE A 158 8.04 4.14 10.77
C PHE A 158 6.95 4.33 9.70
N GLN A 159 5.81 4.90 10.09
CA GLN A 159 4.70 5.14 9.19
C GLN A 159 5.05 6.20 8.14
N ILE A 160 5.75 7.27 8.55
CA ILE A 160 6.25 8.31 7.65
C ILE A 160 7.19 7.70 6.62
N LEU A 161 8.21 6.98 7.08
CA LEU A 161 9.20 6.34 6.21
C LEU A 161 8.53 5.35 5.24
N ASN A 162 7.64 4.50 5.73
CA ASN A 162 6.97 3.50 4.91
C ASN A 162 6.09 4.13 3.83
N HIS A 163 5.32 5.17 4.14
CA HIS A 163 4.51 5.86 3.15
C HIS A 163 5.37 6.62 2.12
N SER A 164 6.47 7.26 2.54
CA SER A 164 7.43 7.89 1.63
C SER A 164 8.05 6.88 0.66
N ILE A 165 8.47 5.72 1.16
CA ILE A 165 9.03 4.64 0.34
C ILE A 165 7.97 4.14 -0.65
N LEU A 166 6.74 3.88 -0.21
CA LEU A 166 5.67 3.42 -1.10
C LEU A 166 5.32 4.42 -2.22
N ILE A 167 5.36 5.73 -1.95
CA ILE A 167 5.19 6.77 -2.98
C ILE A 167 6.35 6.70 -3.99
N CYS A 168 7.59 6.63 -3.51
CA CYS A 168 8.77 6.49 -4.36
C CYS A 168 8.69 5.23 -5.22
N MET A 169 8.35 4.08 -4.63
CA MET A 169 8.22 2.81 -5.35
C MET A 169 7.20 2.86 -6.46
N SER A 170 6.01 3.38 -6.16
CA SER A 170 4.92 3.44 -7.14
C SER A 170 5.24 4.38 -8.31
N PHE A 171 5.98 5.47 -8.06
CA PHE A 171 6.53 6.29 -9.12
C PHE A 171 7.54 5.52 -9.98
N LEU A 172 8.51 4.83 -9.36
CA LEU A 172 9.53 4.07 -10.08
C LEU A 172 8.93 2.91 -10.90
N TRP A 173 7.85 2.29 -10.42
CA TRP A 173 7.13 1.25 -11.16
C TRP A 173 6.54 1.79 -12.47
N LEU A 174 6.04 3.03 -12.47
CA LEU A 174 5.52 3.69 -13.67
C LEU A 174 6.65 4.15 -14.59
N GLU A 175 7.64 4.84 -14.03
CA GLU A 175 8.74 5.44 -14.79
C GLU A 175 9.57 4.39 -15.55
N PHE A 176 9.92 3.29 -14.88
CA PHE A 176 10.73 2.22 -15.46
C PHE A 176 9.90 1.06 -16.02
N SER A 177 8.56 1.22 -16.09
CA SER A 177 7.64 0.19 -16.58
C SER A 177 7.85 -1.18 -15.92
N GLN A 178 8.09 -1.18 -14.62
CA GLN A 178 8.40 -2.38 -13.86
C GLN A 178 7.13 -3.25 -13.71
N SER A 179 7.21 -4.53 -14.10
CA SER A 179 6.07 -5.46 -14.05
C SER A 179 5.80 -5.97 -12.64
N PHE A 180 5.04 -5.20 -11.86
CA PHE A 180 4.61 -5.56 -10.50
C PHE A 180 3.09 -5.64 -10.36
N GLN A 181 2.39 -6.00 -11.43
CA GLN A 181 0.92 -5.99 -11.45
C GLN A 181 0.32 -6.96 -10.43
N VAL A 182 0.94 -8.14 -10.24
CA VAL A 182 0.52 -9.11 -9.21
C VAL A 182 0.72 -8.55 -7.80
N ALA A 183 1.78 -7.78 -7.58
CA ALA A 183 2.03 -7.14 -6.29
C ALA A 183 1.02 -6.01 -6.03
N ILE A 184 0.68 -5.20 -7.03
CA ILE A 184 -0.35 -4.16 -6.90
C ILE A 184 -1.72 -4.81 -6.62
N LEU A 185 -2.08 -5.90 -7.30
CA LEU A 185 -3.31 -6.66 -7.02
C LEU A 185 -3.35 -7.17 -5.57
N SER A 186 -2.23 -7.75 -5.10
CA SER A 186 -2.13 -8.23 -3.72
C SER A 186 -2.26 -7.09 -2.70
N MET A 187 -1.58 -5.96 -2.95
CA MET A 187 -1.63 -4.76 -2.10
C MET A 187 -3.03 -4.16 -2.03
N THR A 188 -3.67 -3.96 -3.18
CA THR A 188 -5.00 -3.35 -3.28
C THR A 188 -6.07 -4.23 -2.64
N LEU A 189 -5.98 -5.55 -2.75
CA LEU A 189 -6.86 -6.48 -2.05
C LEU A 189 -6.70 -6.36 -0.52
N VAL A 190 -5.46 -6.35 -0.04
CA VAL A 190 -5.17 -6.19 1.40
C VAL A 190 -5.61 -4.80 1.90
N PHE A 191 -5.45 -3.75 1.11
CA PHE A 191 -5.93 -2.43 1.50
C PHE A 191 -7.46 -2.39 1.53
N ALA A 192 -8.16 -2.95 0.55
CA ALA A 192 -9.61 -3.02 0.57
C ALA A 192 -10.13 -3.73 1.83
N THR A 193 -9.53 -4.87 2.21
CA THR A 193 -9.93 -5.61 3.41
C THR A 193 -9.58 -4.88 4.71
N VAL A 194 -8.36 -4.37 4.85
CA VAL A 194 -7.92 -3.66 6.07
C VAL A 194 -8.71 -2.37 6.29
N TYR A 195 -8.92 -1.56 5.25
CA TYR A 195 -9.68 -0.32 5.38
C TYR A 195 -11.19 -0.57 5.53
N GLY A 196 -11.73 -1.60 4.87
CA GLY A 196 -13.11 -2.03 5.06
C GLY A 196 -13.38 -2.51 6.50
N TYR A 197 -12.47 -3.32 7.04
CA TYR A 197 -12.52 -3.75 8.45
C TYR A 197 -12.51 -2.56 9.41
N ARG A 198 -11.59 -1.59 9.21
CA ARG A 198 -11.51 -0.38 10.04
C ARG A 198 -12.79 0.45 9.98
N PHE A 199 -13.36 0.63 8.80
CA PHE A 199 -14.64 1.33 8.66
C PHE A 199 -15.76 0.61 9.42
N ALA A 200 -15.85 -0.72 9.29
CA ALA A 200 -16.85 -1.51 10.00
C ALA A 200 -16.70 -1.41 11.52
N THR A 201 -15.47 -1.36 12.04
CA THR A 201 -15.21 -1.15 13.46
C THR A 201 -15.54 0.27 13.92
N ASP A 202 -15.23 1.29 13.11
CA ASP A 202 -15.48 2.70 13.46
C ASP A 202 -16.98 3.05 13.49
N VAL A 203 -17.79 2.42 12.63
CA VAL A 203 -19.26 2.60 12.59
C VAL A 203 -19.97 1.71 13.64
N GLY A 204 -19.24 0.82 14.31
CA GLY A 204 -19.82 -0.10 15.30
C GLY A 204 -20.60 -1.27 14.67
N LEU A 205 -20.50 -1.48 13.36
CA LEU A 205 -21.08 -2.64 12.67
C LEU A 205 -20.39 -3.95 13.06
N GLN A 206 -19.10 -3.86 13.41
CA GLN A 206 -18.31 -5.00 13.86
C GLN A 206 -17.67 -4.67 15.19
N LYS A 207 -17.93 -5.51 16.20
CA LYS A 207 -17.21 -5.42 17.47
C LYS A 207 -15.74 -5.67 17.19
N SER A 208 -14.85 -4.82 17.73
CA SER A 208 -13.40 -5.04 17.65
C SER A 208 -13.10 -6.43 18.23
N SER A 209 -13.01 -7.41 17.35
CA SER A 209 -12.68 -8.77 17.71
C SER A 209 -11.21 -8.75 18.08
N GLY A 210 -10.81 -9.39 19.18
CA GLY A 210 -9.40 -9.51 19.59
C GLY A 210 -8.52 -10.27 18.58
N PHE A 211 -9.00 -10.50 17.36
CA PHE A 211 -8.27 -11.09 16.25
C PHE A 211 -7.46 -10.01 15.54
N PRO A 212 -6.12 -10.12 15.48
CA PRO A 212 -5.26 -9.10 14.90
C PRO A 212 -5.25 -9.16 13.36
N LEU A 213 -6.43 -9.01 12.74
CA LEU A 213 -6.64 -9.13 11.28
C LEU A 213 -5.67 -8.26 10.50
N VAL A 214 -5.54 -7.00 10.91
CA VAL A 214 -4.66 -6.02 10.26
C VAL A 214 -3.23 -6.52 10.24
N MET A 215 -2.72 -7.04 11.36
CA MET A 215 -1.36 -7.56 11.46
C MET A 215 -1.17 -8.80 10.57
N VAL A 216 -2.11 -9.74 10.59
CA VAL A 216 -2.07 -10.95 9.76
C VAL A 216 -2.04 -10.58 8.27
N CYS A 217 -2.91 -9.66 7.84
CA CYS A 217 -2.92 -9.20 6.45
C CYS A 217 -1.61 -8.50 6.05
N GLN A 218 -0.99 -7.73 6.94
CA GLN A 218 0.31 -7.11 6.67
C GLN A 218 1.42 -8.16 6.54
N ILE A 219 1.43 -9.19 7.39
CA ILE A 219 2.40 -10.30 7.29
C ILE A 219 2.23 -11.04 5.96
N ILE A 220 0.99 -11.40 5.60
CA ILE A 220 0.68 -12.05 4.32
C ILE A 220 1.18 -11.18 3.17
N LEU A 221 0.95 -9.86 3.22
CA LEU A 221 1.39 -8.95 2.17
C LEU A 221 2.91 -8.94 2.01
N VAL A 222 3.65 -8.87 3.12
CA VAL A 222 5.12 -8.88 3.11
C VAL A 222 5.66 -10.20 2.55
N VAL A 223 5.14 -11.34 3.01
CA VAL A 223 5.56 -12.67 2.55
C VAL A 223 5.25 -12.85 1.06
N THR A 224 4.04 -12.47 0.65
CA THR A 224 3.60 -12.60 -0.75
C THR A 224 4.40 -11.67 -1.66
N ASN A 225 4.69 -10.44 -1.21
CA ASN A 225 5.53 -9.50 -1.94
C ASN A 225 6.96 -10.05 -2.13
N LEU A 226 7.56 -10.62 -1.08
CA LEU A 226 8.87 -11.30 -1.19
C LEU A 226 8.83 -12.43 -2.22
N GLY A 227 7.78 -13.25 -2.21
CA GLY A 227 7.54 -14.29 -3.21
C GLY A 227 7.49 -13.74 -4.64
N TRP A 228 6.81 -12.61 -4.86
CA TRP A 228 6.79 -11.94 -6.16
C TRP A 228 8.16 -11.41 -6.58
N HIS A 229 8.92 -10.81 -5.67
CA HIS A 229 10.29 -10.35 -5.96
C HIS A 229 11.19 -11.50 -6.42
N VAL A 230 11.11 -12.67 -5.76
CA VAL A 230 11.83 -13.89 -6.18
C VAL A 230 11.34 -14.38 -7.54
N GLY A 231 10.03 -14.39 -7.79
CA GLY A 231 9.44 -14.78 -9.06
C GLY A 231 9.93 -13.95 -10.25
N VAL A 232 10.03 -12.62 -10.07
CA VAL A 232 10.59 -11.72 -11.10
C VAL A 232 12.05 -12.04 -11.38
N LEU A 233 12.85 -12.28 -10.33
CA LEU A 233 14.27 -12.60 -10.46
C LEU A 233 14.49 -13.90 -11.25
N VAL A 234 13.73 -14.95 -10.91
CA VAL A 234 13.79 -16.24 -11.62
C VAL A 234 13.41 -16.08 -13.08
N LEU A 235 12.33 -15.35 -13.39
CA LEU A 235 11.90 -15.11 -14.77
C LEU A 235 12.91 -14.29 -15.57
N HIS A 236 13.56 -13.31 -14.94
CA HIS A 236 14.58 -12.49 -15.59
C HIS A 236 15.74 -13.35 -16.11
N PHE A 237 16.29 -14.22 -15.27
CA PHE A 237 17.42 -15.08 -15.64
C PHE A 237 17.03 -16.18 -16.63
N LEU A 238 15.84 -16.77 -16.50
CA LEU A 238 15.41 -17.88 -17.35
C LEU A 238 14.90 -17.46 -18.74
N LYS A 239 14.47 -16.21 -18.93
CA LYS A 239 13.73 -15.79 -20.14
C LYS A 239 14.35 -14.60 -20.88
N GLY A 240 15.58 -14.22 -20.56
CA GLY A 240 16.33 -13.21 -21.31
C GLY A 240 15.99 -11.75 -20.95
N GLY A 241 15.60 -11.51 -19.69
CA GLY A 241 15.42 -10.17 -19.15
C GLY A 241 13.97 -9.72 -18.94
N CYS A 242 13.80 -8.81 -17.98
CA CYS A 242 12.54 -8.13 -17.64
C CYS A 242 12.80 -6.62 -17.64
N ASN A 243 11.82 -5.83 -18.06
CA ASN A 243 11.94 -4.38 -18.01
C ASN A 243 12.02 -3.85 -16.57
N GLY A 244 12.74 -2.74 -16.37
CA GLY A 244 12.83 -2.07 -15.07
C GLY A 244 13.67 -2.78 -14.01
N MET A 245 14.66 -3.60 -14.39
CA MET A 245 15.49 -4.33 -13.42
C MET A 245 16.29 -3.42 -12.47
N GLY A 246 16.76 -2.25 -12.94
CA GLY A 246 17.40 -1.25 -12.07
C GLY A 246 16.46 -0.74 -10.98
N ALA A 247 15.22 -0.42 -11.35
CA ALA A 247 14.19 -0.04 -10.39
C ALA A 247 13.81 -1.19 -9.46
N TRP A 248 13.85 -2.44 -9.92
CA TRP A 248 13.64 -3.63 -9.08
C TRP A 248 14.69 -3.76 -7.98
N VAL A 249 15.97 -3.53 -8.29
CA VAL A 249 17.06 -3.58 -7.30
C VAL A 249 16.83 -2.52 -6.23
N PHE A 250 16.57 -1.26 -6.64
CA PHE A 250 16.27 -0.18 -5.73
C PHE A 250 15.02 -0.48 -4.88
N ASN A 251 14.00 -1.05 -5.51
CA ASN A 251 12.78 -1.47 -4.85
C ASN A 251 13.04 -2.49 -3.74
N THR A 252 13.87 -3.48 -4.04
CA THR A 252 14.21 -4.57 -3.11
C THR A 252 15.01 -4.03 -1.93
N VAL A 253 16.01 -3.16 -2.16
CA VAL A 253 16.83 -2.56 -1.09
C VAL A 253 15.97 -1.80 -0.06
N LEU A 254 15.08 -0.92 -0.52
CA LEU A 254 14.23 -0.15 0.38
C LEU A 254 13.18 -1.03 1.09
N ASN A 255 12.61 -2.04 0.44
CA ASN A 255 11.71 -2.98 1.11
C ASN A 255 12.44 -3.81 2.17
N SER A 256 13.66 -4.28 1.87
CA SER A 256 14.52 -4.95 2.85
C SER A 256 14.84 -4.04 4.03
N PHE A 257 15.13 -2.75 3.78
CA PHE A 257 15.36 -1.78 4.85
C PHE A 257 14.14 -1.62 5.78
N VAL A 258 12.94 -1.48 5.22
CA VAL A 258 11.68 -1.42 6.00
C VAL A 258 11.47 -2.69 6.80
N LEU A 259 11.69 -3.87 6.19
CA LEU A 259 11.55 -5.16 6.83
C LEU A 259 12.51 -5.33 8.00
N LEU A 260 13.78 -4.93 7.85
CA LEU A 260 14.78 -4.99 8.91
C LEU A 260 14.39 -4.11 10.10
N ILE A 261 13.88 -2.90 9.84
CA ILE A 261 13.37 -2.02 10.89
C ILE A 261 12.20 -2.68 11.63
N LEU A 262 11.22 -3.22 10.90
CA LEU A 262 10.09 -3.94 11.50
C LEU A 262 10.53 -5.11 12.36
N LEU A 263 11.44 -5.93 11.85
CA LEU A 263 11.92 -7.12 12.52
C LEU A 263 12.69 -6.76 13.80
N ASN A 264 13.49 -5.69 13.76
CA ASN A 264 14.16 -5.17 14.95
C ASN A 264 13.16 -4.70 16.02
N PHE A 265 12.10 -3.98 15.63
CA PHE A 265 11.03 -3.59 16.57
C PHE A 265 10.30 -4.81 17.16
N TYR A 266 10.01 -5.82 16.32
CA TYR A 266 9.33 -7.03 16.75
C TYR A 266 10.18 -7.87 17.71
N VAL A 267 11.47 -8.09 17.37
CA VAL A 267 12.41 -8.83 18.22
C VAL A 267 12.59 -8.13 19.56
N LYS A 268 12.78 -6.80 19.57
CA LYS A 268 12.86 -6.03 20.83
C LYS A 268 11.60 -6.18 21.68
N LYS A 269 10.44 -6.18 21.06
CA LYS A 269 9.16 -6.40 21.77
C LYS A 269 9.08 -7.80 22.36
N CYS A 270 9.39 -8.85 21.58
CA CYS A 270 9.35 -10.23 22.07
C CYS A 270 10.39 -10.50 23.16
N LEU A 271 11.58 -9.92 23.07
CA LEU A 271 12.59 -9.99 24.13
C LEU A 271 12.10 -9.28 25.40
N SER A 272 11.54 -8.08 25.27
CA SER A 272 10.96 -7.36 26.40
C SER A 272 9.81 -8.15 27.06
N GLU A 273 8.90 -8.76 26.29
CA GLU A 273 7.84 -9.62 26.82
C GLU A 273 8.38 -10.86 27.54
N ARG A 274 9.48 -11.43 27.05
CA ARG A 274 10.19 -12.55 27.72
C ARG A 274 10.87 -12.12 29.02
N ASP A 275 11.54 -10.97 29.01
CA ASP A 275 12.22 -10.42 30.19
C ASP A 275 11.19 -10.06 31.28
N PHE A 276 10.05 -9.47 30.90
CA PHE A 276 8.92 -9.21 31.81
C PHE A 276 8.27 -10.49 32.34
N ALA A 277 8.15 -11.55 31.52
CA ALA A 277 7.66 -12.85 31.97
C ALA A 277 8.65 -13.55 32.92
N ALA A 278 9.96 -13.31 32.76
CA ALA A 278 11.01 -13.82 33.64
C ALA A 278 11.12 -13.03 34.96
N SER A 279 10.75 -11.74 34.97
CA SER A 279 10.92 -10.84 36.13
C SER A 279 9.71 -10.74 37.08
N GLY A 280 8.64 -11.51 36.89
CA GLY A 280 7.34 -11.22 37.54
C GLY A 280 6.60 -12.41 38.15
N VAL A 281 7.10 -12.90 39.29
CA VAL A 281 6.24 -13.29 40.41
C VAL A 281 5.44 -12.05 40.84
N GLU A 282 4.13 -12.21 41.06
CA GLU A 282 3.18 -11.21 41.59
C GLU A 282 3.02 -9.89 40.81
N GLY A 283 2.17 -9.92 39.78
CA GLY A 283 1.68 -8.69 39.16
C GLY A 283 0.51 -8.85 38.19
N LYS A 284 -0.22 -9.97 38.25
CA LYS A 284 -1.26 -10.34 37.25
C LYS A 284 -2.44 -9.35 37.13
N ALA A 285 -2.59 -8.40 38.07
CA ALA A 285 -3.68 -7.41 38.04
C ALA A 285 -3.33 -6.10 37.31
N ALA A 286 -2.06 -5.65 37.32
CA ALA A 286 -1.67 -4.37 36.71
C ALA A 286 -1.34 -4.49 35.20
N THR A 287 -0.87 -5.67 34.77
CA THR A 287 -0.44 -5.91 33.38
C THR A 287 -1.61 -6.04 32.41
N SER A 288 -2.78 -6.52 32.87
CA SER A 288 -3.97 -6.61 32.02
C SER A 288 -4.50 -5.22 31.68
N GLU A 289 -4.43 -4.25 32.59
CA GLU A 289 -4.94 -2.90 32.36
C GLU A 289 -4.01 -2.06 31.46
N ILE A 290 -2.68 -2.22 31.59
CA ILE A 290 -1.70 -1.53 30.74
C ILE A 290 -1.63 -2.17 29.34
N SER A 291 -1.69 -3.51 29.25
CA SER A 291 -1.73 -4.22 27.96
C SER A 291 -3.05 -3.98 27.22
N TYR A 292 -4.19 -3.92 27.93
CA TYR A 292 -5.49 -3.57 27.35
C TYR A 292 -5.56 -2.09 26.91
N LYS A 293 -4.95 -1.15 27.65
CA LYS A 293 -4.85 0.27 27.23
C LYS A 293 -3.91 0.48 26.03
N LEU A 294 -2.86 -0.33 25.88
CA LEU A 294 -1.96 -0.29 24.72
C LEU A 294 -2.54 -1.00 23.49
N LEU A 295 -3.24 -2.13 23.66
CA LEU A 295 -3.98 -2.81 22.60
C LEU A 295 -5.14 -1.95 22.10
N THR A 296 -5.91 -1.32 22.99
CA THR A 296 -6.95 -0.36 22.58
C THR A 296 -6.39 0.97 22.06
N SER A 297 -5.09 1.24 22.19
CA SER A 297 -4.41 2.38 21.55
C SER A 297 -3.84 2.02 20.18
N SER A 298 -3.45 0.76 19.96
CA SER A 298 -3.00 0.24 18.67
C SER A 298 -4.18 -0.13 17.75
N ASP A 299 -5.31 -0.54 18.32
CA ASP A 299 -6.55 -0.86 17.61
C ASP A 299 -7.52 0.33 17.48
N ARG A 300 -7.19 1.49 18.07
CA ARG A 300 -7.85 2.79 17.79
C ARG A 300 -7.00 3.71 16.90
N LEU A 301 -6.28 3.13 15.93
CA LEU A 301 -5.46 3.84 14.94
C LEU A 301 -5.70 3.41 13.48
#